data_AF-A0A285CKH3-F1
#
_entry.id   AF-A0A285CKH3-F1
#
_cell.length_a   1.000
_cell.length_b   1.000
_cell.length_c   1.000
_cell.angle_alpha   90.00
_cell.angle_beta   90.00
_cell.angle_gamma   90.00
#
_symmetry.space_group_name_H-M   'P 1'
#
loop_
_entity.id
_entity.type
_entity.pdbx_description
1 polymer ?
#
loop_
_entity_poly.entity_id
_entity_poly.type
_entity_poly.pdbx_seq_one_letter_code
_entity_poly.pdbx_strand_id
1 'polypeptide(L)'
;MTVATDAARPTLHLVRLAVGTPVMTLDGVLPVEHLCPGDRLIARQGALRLVACRPEIHRHAAMLRVAPGTLGHGRPLDPMLMPADQPVLVQGARADLLHGAALGVVAAGRIADGRLNRIVLRAEARLVVLAFDEPATIYAGDLQPVTTPEPLSVSA
;
A
#
# COMPACT_ATOMS: atom_id res chain seq x y z
N MET A 1 26.71 6.29 35.41
CA MET A 1 26.20 6.99 34.21
C MET A 1 25.08 6.16 33.63
N THR A 2 23.83 6.52 33.94
CA THR A 2 22.65 5.87 33.39
C THR A 2 22.48 6.39 31.97
N VAL A 3 22.65 5.53 30.97
CA VAL A 3 22.30 5.85 29.58
C VAL A 3 20.77 5.91 29.55
N ALA A 4 20.22 7.12 29.49
CA ALA A 4 18.82 7.31 29.19
C ALA A 4 18.58 6.72 27.81
N THR A 5 17.91 5.57 27.75
CA THR A 5 17.39 5.00 26.52
C THR A 5 16.45 6.04 25.94
N ASP A 6 16.83 6.63 24.81
CA ASP A 6 15.94 7.47 24.02
C ASP A 6 14.69 6.62 23.72
N ALA A 7 13.59 6.94 24.39
CA ALA A 7 12.33 6.26 24.16
C ALA A 7 11.88 6.68 22.75
N ALA A 8 12.29 5.90 21.75
CA ALA A 8 11.99 6.13 20.36
C ALA A 8 10.49 6.43 20.25
N ARG A 9 10.15 7.60 19.70
CA ARG A 9 8.75 7.98 19.50
C ARG A 9 8.07 6.84 18.75
N PRO A 10 6.90 6.37 19.21
CA PRO A 10 6.21 5.31 18.51
C PRO A 10 5.96 5.80 17.07
N THR A 11 6.44 5.02 16.10
CA THR A 11 6.36 5.34 14.67
C THR A 11 5.34 4.39 14.08
N LEU A 12 4.31 4.95 13.44
CA LEU A 12 3.36 4.12 12.70
C LEU A 12 3.87 3.89 11.30
N HIS A 13 3.52 2.75 10.74
CA HIS A 13 3.82 2.38 9.37
C HIS A 13 2.53 2.46 8.56
N LEU A 14 2.47 3.40 7.62
CA LEU A 14 1.26 3.72 6.88
C LEU A 14 1.28 3.19 5.45
N VAL A 15 0.10 2.83 4.96
CA VAL A 15 -0.14 2.58 3.54
C VAL A 15 -1.45 3.25 3.13
N ARG A 16 -1.49 3.82 1.93
CA ARG A 16 -2.69 4.49 1.41
C ARG A 16 -3.20 3.71 0.21
N LEU A 17 -4.44 3.25 0.29
CA LEU A 17 -5.09 2.48 -0.76
C LEU A 17 -6.33 3.23 -1.24
N ALA A 18 -6.68 3.07 -2.51
CA ALA A 18 -7.93 3.63 -3.01
C ALA A 18 -9.12 2.83 -2.49
N VAL A 19 -10.26 3.48 -2.29
CA VAL A 19 -11.53 2.77 -2.03
C VAL A 19 -11.76 1.72 -3.12
N GLY A 20 -12.20 0.53 -2.72
CA GLY A 20 -12.38 -0.64 -3.56
C GLY A 20 -11.11 -1.47 -3.77
N THR A 21 -9.94 -1.06 -3.26
CA THR A 21 -8.73 -1.89 -3.33
C THR A 21 -8.96 -3.17 -2.51
N PRO A 22 -8.86 -4.36 -3.13
CA PRO A 22 -9.00 -5.62 -2.42
C PRO A 22 -7.74 -5.89 -1.58
N VAL A 23 -7.91 -6.22 -0.31
CA VAL A 23 -6.83 -6.49 0.65
C VAL A 23 -6.98 -7.92 1.16
N MET A 24 -5.88 -8.67 1.17
CA MET A 24 -5.87 -10.03 1.67
C MET A 24 -5.82 -10.03 3.21
N THR A 25 -6.78 -10.68 3.85
CA THR A 25 -6.88 -10.83 5.30
C THR A 25 -6.98 -12.30 5.69
N LEU A 26 -6.86 -12.61 6.98
CA LEU A 26 -7.09 -13.97 7.48
C LEU A 26 -8.53 -14.45 7.31
N ASP A 27 -9.49 -13.51 7.20
CA ASP A 27 -10.91 -13.81 7.00
C ASP A 27 -11.33 -13.80 5.52
N GLY A 28 -10.35 -13.70 4.60
CA GLY A 28 -10.56 -13.63 3.17
C GLY A 28 -10.17 -12.28 2.57
N VAL A 29 -10.58 -12.04 1.32
CA VAL A 29 -10.28 -10.78 0.61
C VAL A 29 -11.40 -9.77 0.89
N LEU A 30 -11.05 -8.64 1.51
CA LEU A 30 -11.98 -7.56 1.83
C LEU A 30 -11.57 -6.28 1.09
N PRO A 31 -12.52 -5.45 0.63
CA PRO A 31 -12.18 -4.12 0.14
C PRO A 31 -11.67 -3.26 1.31
N VAL A 32 -10.73 -2.36 1.03
CA VAL A 32 -10.03 -1.60 2.08
C VAL A 32 -10.97 -0.80 3.00
N GLU A 33 -12.08 -0.29 2.48
CA GLU A 33 -13.09 0.46 3.23
C GLU A 33 -13.88 -0.37 4.24
N HIS A 34 -13.78 -1.69 4.19
CA HIS A 34 -14.39 -2.59 5.19
C HIS A 34 -13.44 -2.98 6.31
N LEU A 35 -12.15 -2.64 6.21
CA LEU A 35 -11.18 -2.97 7.24
C LEU A 35 -11.38 -2.11 8.50
N CYS A 36 -11.26 -2.75 9.66
CA CYS A 36 -11.39 -2.14 10.96
C CYS A 36 -10.12 -2.35 11.81
N PRO A 37 -9.83 -1.44 12.77
CA PRO A 37 -8.77 -1.67 13.74
C PRO A 37 -8.95 -3.02 14.45
N GLY A 38 -7.89 -3.82 14.48
CA GLY A 38 -7.89 -5.18 15.01
C GLY A 38 -7.88 -6.28 13.96
N ASP A 39 -8.28 -5.98 12.71
CA ASP A 39 -8.24 -6.94 11.61
C ASP A 39 -6.82 -7.43 11.35
N ARG A 40 -6.70 -8.67 10.87
CA ARG A 40 -5.42 -9.31 10.57
C ARG A 40 -5.23 -9.43 9.06
N LEU A 41 -4.37 -8.60 8.52
CA LEU A 41 -4.00 -8.59 7.11
C LEU A 41 -2.90 -9.62 6.86
N ILE A 42 -2.89 -10.22 5.68
CA ILE A 42 -1.76 -11.05 5.25
C ILE A 42 -0.71 -10.13 4.64
N ALA A 43 0.49 -10.17 5.22
CA ALA A 43 1.69 -9.52 4.72
C ALA A 43 2.75 -10.57 4.35
N ARG A 44 3.77 -10.17 3.61
CA ARG A 44 4.86 -11.07 3.19
C ARG A 44 5.62 -11.69 4.37
N GLN A 45 5.68 -10.97 5.49
CA GLN A 45 6.34 -11.35 6.75
C GLN A 45 5.41 -12.11 7.72
N GLY A 46 4.15 -12.33 7.34
CA GLY A 46 3.15 -13.01 8.18
C GLY A 46 1.90 -12.17 8.39
N ALA A 47 1.04 -12.61 9.31
CA ALA A 47 -0.17 -11.88 9.66
C ALA A 47 0.18 -10.59 10.42
N LEU A 48 -0.44 -9.48 10.02
CA LEU A 48 -0.19 -8.14 10.56
C LEU A 48 -1.50 -7.55 11.09
N ARG A 49 -1.47 -7.04 12.32
CA ARG A 49 -2.65 -6.44 12.96
C ARG A 49 -2.79 -4.98 12.55
N LEU A 50 -3.95 -4.61 12.02
CA LEU A 50 -4.32 -3.23 11.73
C LEU A 50 -4.52 -2.45 13.04
N VAL A 51 -3.82 -1.33 13.21
CA VAL A 51 -3.87 -0.50 14.42
C VAL A 51 -4.91 0.59 14.31
N ALA A 52 -4.94 1.25 13.15
CA ALA A 52 -5.91 2.29 12.85
C ALA A 52 -6.17 2.34 11.35
N CYS A 53 -7.36 2.82 10.98
CA CYS A 53 -7.68 3.17 9.60
C CYS A 53 -8.43 4.50 9.59
N ARG A 54 -8.21 5.31 8.55
CA ARG A 54 -8.92 6.58 8.35
C ARG A 54 -9.16 6.85 6.87
N PRO A 55 -10.32 7.41 6.50
CA PRO A 55 -10.55 7.88 5.14
C PRO A 55 -9.82 9.20 4.88
N GLU A 56 -9.33 9.39 3.66
CA GLU A 56 -8.76 10.64 3.17
C GLU A 56 -9.29 10.97 1.77
N ILE A 57 -9.37 12.26 1.45
CA ILE A 57 -9.75 12.75 0.13
C ILE A 57 -8.60 13.57 -0.43
N HIS A 58 -8.03 13.11 -1.55
CA HIS A 58 -6.91 13.77 -2.22
C HIS A 58 -7.41 14.42 -3.51
N ARG A 59 -7.19 15.72 -3.66
CA ARG A 59 -7.58 16.46 -4.87
C ARG A 59 -6.44 16.48 -5.90
N HIS A 60 -6.78 16.41 -7.18
CA HIS A 60 -5.82 16.39 -8.29
C HIS A 60 -4.75 15.28 -8.15
N ALA A 61 -5.16 14.13 -7.65
CA ALA A 61 -4.25 13.02 -7.33
C ALA A 61 -3.78 12.29 -8.59
N ALA A 62 -2.48 12.07 -8.69
CA ALA A 62 -1.89 11.15 -9.67
C ALA A 62 -2.03 9.71 -9.16
N MET A 63 -2.71 8.87 -9.94
CA MET A 63 -2.98 7.48 -9.60
C MET A 63 -2.39 6.57 -10.67
N LEU A 64 -1.75 5.48 -10.25
CA LEU A 64 -1.54 4.33 -11.12
C LEU A 64 -2.89 3.61 -11.30
N ARG A 65 -3.36 3.50 -12.54
CA ARG A 65 -4.42 2.59 -12.93
C ARG A 65 -3.82 1.28 -13.42
N VAL A 66 -4.09 0.21 -12.70
CA VAL A 66 -3.69 -1.16 -13.04
C VAL A 66 -4.86 -1.86 -13.72
N ALA A 67 -4.66 -2.38 -14.93
CA ALA A 67 -5.73 -3.14 -15.59
C ALA A 67 -5.91 -4.53 -14.95
N PRO A 68 -7.13 -5.10 -14.98
CA PRO A 68 -7.41 -6.42 -14.43
C PRO A 68 -6.46 -7.52 -14.91
N GLY A 69 -5.96 -8.35 -13.99
CA GLY A 69 -5.20 -9.56 -14.33
C GLY A 69 -3.86 -9.30 -15.01
N THR A 70 -3.28 -8.12 -14.83
CA THR A 70 -2.00 -7.74 -15.44
C THR A 70 -0.80 -8.17 -14.62
N LEU A 71 -1.00 -8.49 -13.34
CA LEU A 71 0.08 -8.72 -12.38
C LEU A 71 -0.12 -9.98 -11.49
N GLY A 72 -1.17 -10.80 -11.70
CA GLY A 72 -1.37 -12.05 -10.97
C GLY A 72 -2.70 -12.80 -11.21
N HIS A 73 -2.88 -13.96 -10.56
CA HIS A 73 -4.10 -14.78 -10.57
C HIS A 73 -5.04 -14.37 -9.42
N GLY A 74 -6.10 -13.64 -9.74
CA GLY A 74 -7.13 -13.23 -8.78
C GLY A 74 -7.72 -11.87 -9.17
N ARG A 75 -8.55 -11.87 -10.22
CA ARG A 75 -8.99 -10.62 -10.89
C ARG A 75 -9.95 -9.82 -10.00
N PRO A 76 -9.65 -8.56 -9.66
CA PRO A 76 -10.70 -7.55 -9.69
C PRO A 76 -11.22 -7.48 -11.14
N LEU A 77 -12.54 -7.53 -11.33
CA LEU A 77 -13.17 -7.36 -12.66
C LEU A 77 -12.90 -5.95 -13.21
N ASP A 78 -12.74 -4.99 -12.30
CA ASP A 78 -12.49 -3.60 -12.58
C ASP A 78 -11.01 -3.21 -12.40
N PRO A 79 -10.54 -2.16 -13.10
CA PRO A 79 -9.21 -1.63 -12.92
C PRO A 79 -8.99 -1.15 -11.48
N MET A 80 -7.87 -1.52 -10.89
CA MET A 80 -7.47 -1.03 -9.58
C MET A 80 -6.77 0.33 -9.69
N LEU A 81 -6.96 1.20 -8.69
CA LEU A 81 -6.23 2.44 -8.54
C LEU A 81 -5.28 2.36 -7.33
N MET A 82 -4.10 2.96 -7.46
CA MET A 82 -3.15 3.14 -6.36
C MET A 82 -2.52 4.52 -6.47
N PRO A 83 -2.26 5.25 -5.36
CA PRO A 83 -1.52 6.51 -5.43
C PRO A 83 -0.18 6.30 -6.15
N ALA A 84 0.14 7.14 -7.12
CA ALA A 84 1.32 6.94 -7.98
C ALA A 84 2.65 7.03 -7.22
N ASP A 85 2.66 7.67 -6.07
CA ASP A 85 3.78 7.80 -5.15
C ASP A 85 3.84 6.70 -4.08
N GLN A 86 2.79 5.88 -3.93
CA GLN A 86 2.76 4.78 -2.96
C GLN A 86 3.90 3.80 -3.25
N PRO A 87 4.80 3.53 -2.28
CA PRO A 87 5.83 2.51 -2.45
C PRO A 87 5.22 1.13 -2.61
N VAL A 88 5.73 0.37 -3.59
CA VAL A 88 5.33 -1.00 -3.91
C VAL A 88 6.54 -1.86 -4.15
N LEU A 89 6.47 -3.11 -3.70
CA LEU A 89 7.45 -4.13 -3.97
C LEU A 89 7.22 -4.72 -5.37
N VAL A 90 8.23 -4.61 -6.23
CA VAL A 90 8.27 -5.29 -7.53
C VAL A 90 9.35 -6.38 -7.50
N GLN A 91 9.04 -7.52 -8.14
CA GLN A 91 9.91 -8.70 -8.17
C GLN A 91 9.95 -9.31 -9.58
N GLY A 92 10.98 -10.12 -9.84
CA GLY A 92 11.12 -10.89 -11.09
C GLY A 92 11.53 -10.02 -12.28
N ALA A 93 11.26 -10.49 -13.50
CA ALA A 93 11.72 -9.85 -14.74
C ALA A 93 11.35 -8.35 -14.87
N ARG A 94 10.30 -7.88 -14.17
CA ARG A 94 9.91 -6.47 -14.14
C ARG A 94 10.77 -5.65 -13.17
N ALA A 95 11.24 -6.22 -12.06
CA ALA A 95 12.23 -5.57 -11.19
C ALA A 95 13.59 -5.44 -11.90
N ASP A 96 14.00 -6.47 -12.65
CA ASP A 96 15.22 -6.40 -13.47
C ASP A 96 15.15 -5.30 -14.53
N LEU A 97 14.00 -5.15 -15.21
CA LEU A 97 13.81 -4.09 -16.21
C LEU A 97 13.78 -2.68 -15.60
N LEU A 98 13.19 -2.52 -14.40
CA LEU A 98 13.01 -1.21 -13.77
C LEU A 98 14.20 -0.77 -12.90
N HIS A 99 14.98 -1.71 -12.39
CA HIS A 99 16.01 -1.49 -11.36
C HIS A 99 17.32 -2.23 -11.61
N GLY A 100 17.42 -3.10 -12.62
CA GLY A 100 18.59 -3.95 -12.82
C GLY A 100 18.84 -4.93 -11.66
N ALA A 101 17.82 -5.17 -10.83
CA ALA A 101 17.88 -6.02 -9.64
C ALA A 101 16.57 -6.81 -9.47
N ALA A 102 16.69 -8.07 -9.04
CA ALA A 102 15.58 -9.04 -8.98
C ALA A 102 14.43 -8.67 -8.02
N LEU A 103 14.64 -7.69 -7.14
CA LEU A 103 13.69 -7.22 -6.15
C LEU A 103 13.96 -5.75 -5.82
N GLY A 104 12.92 -4.91 -5.87
CA GLY A 104 13.05 -3.48 -5.59
C GLY A 104 11.75 -2.85 -5.09
N VAL A 105 11.89 -1.81 -4.25
CA VAL A 105 10.75 -0.97 -3.83
C VAL A 105 10.75 0.29 -4.67
N VAL A 106 9.60 0.58 -5.29
CA VAL A 106 9.45 1.66 -6.26
C VAL A 106 8.17 2.42 -5.99
N ALA A 107 8.09 3.69 -6.39
CA ALA A 107 6.80 4.37 -6.46
C ALA A 107 5.90 3.65 -7.48
N ALA A 108 4.65 3.38 -7.13
CA ALA A 108 3.70 2.64 -7.97
C ALA A 108 3.65 3.19 -9.41
N GLY A 109 3.75 4.50 -9.59
CA GLY A 109 3.74 5.15 -10.89
C GLY A 109 4.85 4.70 -11.84
N ARG A 110 5.98 4.19 -11.33
CA ARG A 110 7.06 3.60 -12.13
C ARG A 110 6.68 2.27 -12.77
N ILE A 111 5.59 1.64 -12.33
CA ILE A 111 5.04 0.42 -12.96
C ILE A 111 4.37 0.75 -14.28
N ALA A 112 3.96 2.00 -14.53
CA ALA A 112 3.26 2.38 -15.74
C ALA A 112 4.07 2.01 -17.00
N ASP A 113 3.45 1.26 -17.90
CA ASP A 113 4.03 0.84 -19.19
C ASP A 113 3.36 1.56 -20.37
N GLY A 114 2.42 2.46 -20.09
CA GLY A 114 1.67 3.20 -21.09
C GLY A 114 0.61 2.37 -21.83
N ARG A 115 0.53 1.06 -21.58
CA ARG A 115 -0.38 0.13 -22.28
C ARG A 115 -1.49 -0.33 -21.35
N LEU A 116 -1.14 -1.21 -20.41
CA LEU A 116 -2.08 -1.84 -19.49
C LEU A 116 -2.10 -1.08 -18.16
N ASN A 117 -0.94 -0.59 -17.75
CA ASN A 117 -0.74 0.17 -16.53
C ASN A 117 -0.41 1.62 -16.89
N ARG A 118 -1.25 2.57 -16.43
CA ARG A 118 -1.17 3.97 -16.85
C ARG A 118 -1.32 4.91 -15.67
N ILE A 119 -0.61 6.03 -15.71
CA ILE A 119 -0.87 7.16 -14.80
C ILE A 119 -2.14 7.86 -15.26
N VAL A 120 -3.05 8.09 -14.33
CA VAL A 120 -4.27 8.88 -14.54
C VAL A 120 -4.36 9.96 -13.48
N LEU A 121 -4.80 11.15 -13.87
CA LEU A 121 -5.14 12.20 -12.92
C LEU A 121 -6.60 12.04 -12.50
N ARG A 122 -6.86 12.17 -11.21
CA ARG A 122 -8.20 12.19 -10.63
C ARG A 122 -8.43 13.54 -9.97
N ALA A 123 -9.52 14.22 -10.35
CA ALA A 123 -9.93 15.46 -9.68
C ALA A 123 -10.09 15.24 -8.17
N GLU A 124 -10.60 14.08 -7.79
CA GLU A 124 -10.71 13.62 -6.42
C GLU A 124 -10.43 12.11 -6.35
N ALA A 125 -9.59 11.69 -5.40
CA ALA A 125 -9.34 10.30 -5.07
C ALA A 125 -9.71 10.06 -3.60
N ARG A 126 -10.60 9.09 -3.37
CA ARG A 126 -10.96 8.62 -2.03
C ARG A 126 -10.00 7.51 -1.64
N LEU A 127 -9.26 7.73 -0.58
CA LEU A 127 -8.26 6.81 -0.06
C LEU A 127 -8.63 6.36 1.34
N VAL A 128 -8.15 5.19 1.72
CA VAL A 128 -8.12 4.72 3.10
C VAL A 128 -6.66 4.57 3.49
N VAL A 129 -6.29 5.22 4.59
CA VAL A 129 -4.96 5.10 5.18
C VAL A 129 -5.01 4.08 6.29
N LEU A 130 -4.22 3.02 6.15
CA LEU A 130 -4.06 1.97 7.15
C LEU A 130 -2.76 2.20 7.91
N ALA A 131 -2.80 1.95 9.22
CA ALA A 131 -1.65 2.12 10.10
C ALA A 131 -1.30 0.83 10.84
N PHE A 132 -0.01 0.55 10.95
CA PHE A 132 0.55 -0.62 11.63
C PHE A 132 1.67 -0.20 12.57
N ASP A 133 1.95 -1.03 13.58
CA ASP A 133 3.05 -0.80 14.53
C ASP A 133 4.42 -1.20 13.95
N GLU A 134 4.43 -1.95 12.84
CA GLU A 134 5.64 -2.52 12.24
C GLU A 134 5.68 -2.31 10.72
N PRO A 135 6.88 -2.21 10.10
CA PRO A 135 7.02 -2.13 8.66
C PRO A 135 6.50 -3.38 7.97
N ALA A 136 5.66 -3.20 6.95
CA ALA A 136 5.02 -4.28 6.24
C ALA A 136 5.01 -4.14 4.72
N THR A 137 4.97 -5.29 4.05
CA THR A 137 4.55 -5.40 2.65
C THR A 137 3.26 -6.21 2.62
N ILE A 138 2.14 -5.56 2.33
CA ILE A 138 0.82 -6.20 2.34
C ILE A 138 0.44 -6.67 0.93
N TYR A 139 -0.48 -7.64 0.84
CA TYR A 139 -1.05 -8.06 -0.44
C TYR A 139 -2.35 -7.27 -0.72
N ALA A 140 -2.32 -6.42 -1.75
CA ALA A 140 -3.44 -5.56 -2.12
C ALA A 140 -3.72 -5.65 -3.64
N GLY A 141 -4.71 -6.48 -3.99
CA GLY A 141 -4.99 -6.88 -5.37
C GLY A 141 -3.76 -7.49 -6.01
N ASP A 142 -3.43 -7.00 -7.21
CA ASP A 142 -2.24 -7.49 -7.92
C ASP A 142 -0.93 -6.77 -7.51
N LEU A 143 -0.97 -5.89 -6.50
CA LEU A 143 0.20 -5.14 -6.02
C LEU A 143 0.57 -5.51 -4.58
N GLN A 144 1.83 -5.23 -4.25
CA GLN A 144 2.39 -5.44 -2.91
C GLN A 144 2.88 -4.09 -2.34
N PRO A 145 1.98 -3.21 -1.87
CA PRO A 145 2.38 -1.93 -1.32
C PRO A 145 3.17 -2.11 -0.02
N VAL A 146 4.19 -1.27 0.12
CA VAL A 146 5.12 -1.22 1.25
C VAL A 146 4.73 -0.04 2.13
N THR A 147 4.63 -0.28 3.43
CA THR A 147 4.31 0.77 4.39
C THR A 147 5.45 1.78 4.53
N THR A 148 5.11 3.05 4.72
CA THR A 148 6.05 4.14 4.99
C THR A 148 5.98 4.57 6.45
N PRO A 149 7.11 4.84 7.13
CA PRO A 149 7.09 5.33 8.49
C PRO A 149 6.48 6.74 8.56
N GLU A 150 5.60 6.97 9.53
CA GLU A 150 5.03 8.26 9.90
C GLU A 150 5.23 8.45 11.42
N PRO A 151 5.96 9.49 11.86
CA PRO A 151 6.09 9.79 13.27
C PRO A 151 4.73 10.10 13.87
N LEU A 152 4.39 9.48 15.00
CA LEU A 152 3.18 9.86 15.73
C LEU A 152 3.27 11.32 16.18
N SER A 153 2.40 12.14 15.62
CA SER A 153 2.20 13.51 16.06
C SER A 153 1.36 13.47 17.33
N VAL A 154 2.01 13.44 18.49
CA VAL A 154 1.32 13.65 19.77
C VAL A 154 0.96 15.14 19.82
N SER A 155 -0.30 15.48 19.55
CA SER A 155 -0.83 16.78 20.00
C SER A 155 -0.87 16.74 21.52
N ALA A 156 -0.06 17.59 22.16
CA ALA A 156 -0.08 17.86 23.59
C ALA A 156 -1.22 18.81 23.95
#